data_AF-A0A8T5F8M6-F1
#
_entry.id   AF-A0A8T5F8M6-F1
#
_cell.length_a   1.000
_cell.length_b   1.000
_cell.length_c   1.000
_cell.angle_alpha   90.00
_cell.angle_beta   90.00
_cell.angle_gamma   90.00
#
_symmetry.space_group_name_H-M   'P 1'
#
loop_
_entity.id
_entity.type
_entity.pdbx_description
1 polymer ?
#
loop_
_entity_poly.entity_id
_entity_poly.type
_entity_poly.pdbx_seq_one_letter_code
_entity_poly.pdbx_strand_id
1 'polypeptide(L)'
;MSNSLFDEQVEMADKLEVKEDYKNAFKHYEKALTYFPNHEYCMTQMARMRYYESGVENLGITKAVNKILKSAMMLSNKLLKKYPKSIDGLFVKALIYHARDEYTDAVTSLKKALKIIPNNEKIILEMAKNYSWNKKYDKAIECFNLLLKQDPKNIDILGEKAKCHYMGEKWQKSLDTYDEILKIDPSAYFKNFRIYPTFKLKRYEDTLKMCNELLDEYGYDTFVLYYKIKSLYNLKKFEDAIEASNQIKPWNNKVHIGQKEFILHCLWMKGQCFEKLDKREEAEKIFLDLLKKSKDAIETKNDALEALGHNYWIQGEEKKAVKYFSQLTAKDKVEVILSPNEKHHSKNTHDSWINSKSSLEKLLESEESKILEFKSSLRFPYQNRKENRPDLSDKENENNVINSAMKTVCAFLNSDGGNLVIGVKDDKEILGIEVDFKYLKENDWDHWNQMISNYIRDKIGTEFNHLIHVRKEKKKNKILAVVFVERSEKPVYLFPIGKKGTAEFYTRTSAGSDCLSVKKTVDHLYQTDRIIFTNNLTAGKNKPKP
;
A
#
# COMPACT_ATOMS: atom_id res chain seq x y z
N MET A 1 24.86 -53.42 -32.49
CA MET A 1 23.39 -53.48 -32.32
C MET A 1 22.91 -52.47 -31.28
N SER A 2 23.55 -52.35 -30.11
CA SER A 2 23.20 -51.36 -29.07
C SER A 2 23.22 -49.90 -29.53
N ASN A 3 24.23 -49.46 -30.30
CA ASN A 3 24.29 -48.09 -30.82
C ASN A 3 23.10 -47.76 -31.74
N SER A 4 22.79 -48.64 -32.69
CA SER A 4 21.69 -48.46 -33.63
C SER A 4 20.32 -48.37 -32.93
N LEU A 5 20.09 -49.17 -31.88
CA LEU A 5 18.85 -49.12 -31.10
C LEU A 5 18.77 -47.88 -30.21
N PHE A 6 19.90 -47.42 -29.67
CA PHE A 6 19.97 -46.16 -28.93
C PHE A 6 19.61 -44.97 -29.84
N ASP A 7 20.24 -44.86 -31.00
CA ASP A 7 20.02 -43.77 -31.94
C ASP A 7 18.55 -43.73 -32.40
N GLU A 8 17.95 -44.89 -32.67
CA GLU A 8 16.52 -45.00 -33.00
C GLU A 8 15.61 -44.47 -31.88
N GLN A 9 15.90 -44.81 -30.62
CA GLN A 9 15.12 -44.32 -29.48
C GLN A 9 15.27 -42.80 -29.30
N VAL A 10 16.48 -42.27 -29.47
CA VAL A 10 16.73 -40.81 -29.36
C VAL A 10 16.01 -40.07 -30.49
N GLU A 11 16.12 -40.53 -31.74
CA GLU A 11 15.46 -39.90 -32.87
C GLU A 11 13.93 -39.92 -32.72
N MET A 12 13.37 -41.02 -32.22
CA MET A 12 11.94 -41.10 -31.94
C MET A 12 11.52 -40.17 -30.80
N ALA A 13 12.35 -40.02 -29.76
CA ALA A 13 12.10 -39.09 -28.67
C ALA A 13 12.12 -37.62 -29.14
N ASP A 14 13.13 -37.24 -29.94
CA ASP A 14 13.26 -35.89 -30.50
C ASP A 14 12.05 -35.54 -31.39
N LYS A 15 11.59 -36.49 -32.23
CA LYS A 15 10.38 -36.31 -33.06
C LYS A 15 9.11 -36.10 -32.22
N LEU A 16 9.02 -36.76 -31.06
CA LEU A 16 7.88 -36.61 -30.14
C LEU A 16 7.97 -35.29 -29.36
N GLU A 17 9.16 -34.84 -29.00
CA GLU A 17 9.39 -33.52 -28.38
C GLU A 17 8.91 -32.40 -29.30
N VAL A 18 9.23 -32.45 -30.60
CA VAL A 18 8.77 -31.47 -31.60
C VAL A 18 7.24 -31.45 -31.72
N LYS A 19 6.58 -32.59 -31.45
CA LYS A 19 5.12 -32.71 -31.43
C LYS A 19 4.50 -32.38 -30.07
N GLU A 20 5.32 -31.93 -29.11
CA GLU A 20 4.93 -31.65 -27.72
C GLU A 20 4.36 -32.87 -26.95
N ASP A 21 4.61 -34.09 -27.44
CA ASP A 21 4.27 -35.34 -26.73
C ASP A 21 5.37 -35.69 -25.72
N TYR A 22 5.53 -34.83 -24.73
CA TYR A 22 6.60 -34.92 -23.73
C TYR A 22 6.56 -36.22 -22.93
N LYS A 23 5.36 -36.78 -22.72
CA LYS A 23 5.17 -38.03 -21.96
C LYS A 23 5.72 -39.24 -22.72
N ASN A 24 5.47 -39.34 -24.03
CA ASN A 24 6.03 -40.44 -24.81
C ASN A 24 7.50 -40.19 -25.16
N ALA A 25 7.90 -38.94 -25.43
CA ALA A 25 9.32 -38.59 -25.59
C ALA A 25 10.15 -39.02 -24.37
N PHE A 26 9.65 -38.78 -23.15
CA PHE A 26 10.27 -39.22 -21.90
C PHE A 26 10.52 -40.73 -21.87
N LYS A 27 9.54 -41.55 -22.30
CA LYS A 27 9.68 -43.02 -22.32
C LYS A 27 10.75 -43.49 -23.31
N HIS A 28 10.87 -42.83 -24.45
CA HIS A 28 11.89 -43.16 -25.44
C HIS A 28 13.30 -42.80 -24.94
N TYR A 29 13.47 -41.64 -24.29
CA TYR A 29 14.74 -41.33 -23.61
C TYR A 29 15.05 -42.28 -22.45
N GLU A 30 14.04 -42.72 -21.69
CA GLU A 30 14.20 -43.71 -20.63
C GLU A 30 14.69 -45.06 -21.19
N LYS A 31 14.12 -45.52 -22.31
CA LYS A 31 14.61 -46.68 -23.06
C LYS A 31 16.03 -46.47 -23.58
N ALA A 32 16.34 -45.31 -24.15
CA ALA A 32 17.69 -45.01 -24.63
C ALA A 32 18.75 -45.17 -23.51
N LEU A 33 18.44 -44.74 -22.28
CA LEU A 33 19.33 -44.89 -21.12
C LEU A 33 19.53 -46.33 -20.65
N THR A 34 18.71 -47.30 -21.10
CA THR A 34 18.95 -48.72 -20.84
C THR A 34 20.14 -49.26 -21.63
N TYR A 35 20.42 -48.68 -22.81
CA TYR A 35 21.59 -49.02 -23.63
C TYR A 35 22.84 -48.27 -23.16
N PHE A 36 22.69 -46.98 -22.81
CA PHE A 36 23.77 -46.14 -22.32
C PHE A 36 23.41 -45.48 -20.98
N PRO A 37 23.62 -46.20 -19.86
CA PRO A 37 23.38 -45.65 -18.54
C PRO A 37 24.27 -44.42 -18.30
N ASN A 38 23.65 -43.30 -17.98
CA ASN A 38 24.27 -41.99 -17.78
C ASN A 38 24.57 -41.16 -19.04
N HIS A 39 23.99 -41.43 -20.21
CA HIS A 39 24.15 -40.53 -21.35
C HIS A 39 23.62 -39.10 -21.03
N GLU A 40 24.49 -38.09 -21.05
CA GLU A 40 24.18 -36.72 -20.56
C GLU A 40 22.99 -36.09 -21.29
N TYR A 41 22.95 -36.20 -22.63
CA TYR A 41 21.85 -35.68 -23.44
C TYR A 41 20.50 -36.27 -23.02
N CYS A 42 20.35 -37.60 -23.01
CA CYS A 42 19.11 -38.27 -22.62
C CYS A 42 18.71 -37.94 -21.18
N MET A 43 19.67 -37.87 -20.24
CA MET A 43 19.38 -37.46 -18.86
C MET A 43 18.84 -36.03 -18.78
N THR A 44 19.42 -35.12 -19.57
CA THR A 44 18.98 -33.72 -19.70
C THR A 44 17.58 -33.65 -20.26
N GLN A 45 17.35 -34.30 -21.39
CA GLN A 45 16.07 -34.28 -22.06
C GLN A 45 14.98 -34.92 -21.20
N MET A 46 15.25 -36.00 -20.47
CA MET A 46 14.29 -36.56 -19.51
C MET A 46 13.85 -35.57 -18.43
N ALA A 47 14.78 -34.82 -17.84
CA ALA A 47 14.44 -33.80 -16.84
C ALA A 47 13.59 -32.67 -17.45
N ARG A 48 13.94 -32.25 -18.67
CA ARG A 48 13.24 -31.22 -19.44
C ARG A 48 11.83 -31.66 -19.86
N MET A 49 11.68 -32.89 -20.36
CA MET A 49 10.39 -33.47 -20.75
C MET A 49 9.45 -33.55 -19.55
N ARG A 50 9.94 -33.93 -18.36
CA ARG A 50 9.10 -33.90 -17.14
C ARG A 50 8.72 -32.48 -16.74
N TYR A 51 9.59 -31.50 -16.92
CA TYR A 51 9.22 -30.11 -16.67
C TYR A 51 8.08 -29.67 -17.61
N TYR A 52 8.17 -29.91 -18.91
CA TYR A 52 7.10 -29.51 -19.85
C TYR A 52 5.82 -30.34 -19.73
N GLU A 53 5.93 -31.66 -19.50
CA GLU A 53 4.78 -32.54 -19.21
C GLU A 53 3.98 -32.05 -17.99
N SER A 54 4.63 -31.34 -17.06
CA SER A 54 3.92 -30.79 -15.90
C SER A 54 2.83 -29.79 -16.29
N GLY A 55 2.96 -29.12 -17.45
CA GLY A 55 2.02 -28.09 -17.89
C GLY A 55 1.96 -26.89 -16.96
N VAL A 56 2.99 -26.68 -16.11
CA VAL A 56 2.99 -25.63 -15.08
C VAL A 56 2.78 -24.23 -15.67
N GLU A 57 3.25 -23.99 -16.90
CA GLU A 57 3.08 -22.73 -17.61
C GLU A 57 1.60 -22.38 -17.86
N ASN A 58 0.73 -23.39 -18.01
CA ASN A 58 -0.70 -23.21 -18.29
C ASN A 58 -1.59 -23.47 -17.07
N LEU A 59 -1.22 -24.44 -16.22
CA LEU A 59 -2.07 -24.96 -15.14
C LEU A 59 -1.73 -24.38 -13.76
N GLY A 60 -0.59 -23.70 -13.61
CA GLY A 60 -0.06 -23.29 -12.32
C GLY A 60 0.30 -24.46 -11.40
N ILE A 61 0.66 -24.19 -10.15
CA ILE A 61 1.11 -25.21 -9.19
C ILE A 61 -0.09 -25.98 -8.58
N THR A 62 -0.62 -26.95 -9.32
CA THR A 62 -1.58 -27.93 -8.77
C THR A 62 -0.89 -29.08 -8.05
N LYS A 63 -1.64 -29.90 -7.29
CA LYS A 63 -1.09 -31.12 -6.66
C LYS A 63 -0.47 -32.08 -7.68
N ALA A 64 -1.09 -32.22 -8.86
CA ALA A 64 -0.59 -33.05 -9.95
C ALA A 64 0.69 -32.46 -10.57
N VAL A 65 0.68 -31.16 -10.88
CA VAL A 65 1.84 -30.42 -11.40
C VAL A 65 3.02 -30.53 -10.45
N ASN A 66 2.81 -30.29 -9.15
CA ASN A 66 3.86 -30.36 -8.14
C ASN A 66 4.47 -31.77 -8.04
N LYS A 67 3.67 -32.83 -8.20
CA LYS A 67 4.18 -34.22 -8.25
C LYS A 67 5.12 -34.42 -9.44
N ILE A 68 4.77 -33.89 -10.61
CA ILE A 68 5.60 -33.99 -11.82
C ILE A 68 6.87 -33.13 -11.68
N LEU A 69 6.76 -31.91 -11.15
CA LEU A 69 7.92 -31.05 -10.87
C LEU A 69 8.90 -31.67 -9.85
N LYS A 70 8.40 -32.44 -8.86
CA LYS A 70 9.27 -33.22 -7.96
C LYS A 70 10.06 -34.29 -8.70
N SER A 71 9.43 -34.97 -9.67
CA SER A 71 10.11 -35.93 -10.55
C SER A 71 11.17 -35.24 -11.41
N ALA A 72 10.83 -34.11 -12.04
CA ALA A 72 11.77 -33.30 -12.82
C ALA A 72 12.98 -32.85 -11.98
N MET A 73 12.74 -32.38 -10.75
CA MET A 73 13.81 -31.97 -9.82
C MET A 73 14.72 -33.14 -9.44
N MET A 74 14.16 -34.33 -9.21
CA MET A 74 14.93 -35.53 -8.90
C MET A 74 15.86 -35.90 -10.07
N LEU A 75 15.35 -35.87 -11.30
CA LEU A 75 16.12 -36.16 -12.52
C LEU A 75 17.23 -35.12 -12.74
N SER A 76 16.90 -33.83 -12.59
CA SER A 76 17.88 -32.74 -12.68
C SER A 76 18.99 -32.88 -11.63
N ASN A 77 18.65 -33.22 -10.38
CA ASN A 77 19.66 -33.47 -9.33
C ASN A 77 20.52 -34.70 -9.64
N LYS A 78 19.95 -35.78 -10.18
CA LYS A 78 20.70 -36.97 -10.61
C LYS A 78 21.68 -36.63 -11.73
N LEU A 79 21.23 -35.85 -12.72
CA LEU A 79 22.07 -35.34 -13.81
C LEU A 79 23.23 -34.51 -13.26
N LEU A 80 22.95 -33.50 -12.42
CA LEU A 80 23.96 -32.61 -11.86
C LEU A 80 24.92 -33.30 -10.88
N LYS A 81 24.52 -34.43 -10.28
CA LYS A 81 25.45 -35.26 -9.49
C LYS A 81 26.50 -35.93 -10.38
N LYS A 82 26.14 -36.34 -11.60
CA LYS A 82 27.05 -37.00 -12.55
C LYS A 82 27.81 -36.01 -13.43
N TYR A 83 27.12 -34.93 -13.83
CA TYR A 83 27.61 -33.87 -14.71
C TYR A 83 27.39 -32.49 -14.03
N PRO A 84 28.22 -32.11 -13.03
CA PRO A 84 28.01 -30.88 -12.26
C PRO A 84 28.12 -29.59 -13.07
N LYS A 85 28.72 -29.65 -14.26
CA LYS A 85 28.89 -28.55 -15.21
C LYS A 85 27.90 -28.61 -16.38
N SER A 86 26.88 -29.47 -16.31
CA SER A 86 25.84 -29.54 -17.34
C SER A 86 25.03 -28.24 -17.35
N ILE A 87 25.18 -27.45 -18.41
CA ILE A 87 24.51 -26.14 -18.56
C ILE A 87 23.00 -26.33 -18.65
N ASP A 88 22.55 -27.27 -19.47
CA ASP A 88 21.13 -27.58 -19.61
C ASP A 88 20.56 -28.18 -18.32
N GLY A 89 21.34 -28.99 -17.60
CA GLY A 89 20.95 -29.48 -16.28
C GLY A 89 20.72 -28.37 -15.25
N LEU A 90 21.62 -27.37 -15.23
CA LEU A 90 21.49 -26.17 -14.38
C LEU A 90 20.33 -25.29 -14.83
N PHE A 91 20.08 -25.19 -16.13
CA PHE A 91 18.99 -24.43 -16.72
C PHE A 91 17.62 -25.04 -16.38
N VAL A 92 17.43 -26.35 -16.58
CA VAL A 92 16.21 -27.07 -16.20
C VAL A 92 15.97 -26.96 -14.70
N LYS A 93 17.02 -27.05 -13.88
CA LYS A 93 16.91 -26.83 -12.42
C LYS A 93 16.36 -25.44 -12.11
N ALA A 94 16.84 -24.41 -12.81
CA ALA A 94 16.37 -23.05 -12.64
C ALA A 94 14.90 -22.88 -13.06
N LEU A 95 14.47 -23.50 -14.16
CA LEU A 95 13.06 -23.49 -14.59
C LEU A 95 12.16 -24.12 -13.52
N ILE A 96 12.56 -25.23 -12.91
CA ILE A 96 11.78 -25.86 -11.84
C ILE A 96 11.71 -24.97 -10.60
N TYR A 97 12.80 -24.31 -10.23
CA TYR A 97 12.80 -23.34 -9.13
C TYR A 97 11.89 -22.14 -9.44
N HIS A 98 11.97 -21.60 -10.67
CA HIS A 98 11.10 -20.53 -11.13
C HIS A 98 9.61 -20.91 -11.01
N ALA A 99 9.26 -22.10 -11.50
CA ALA A 99 7.91 -22.66 -11.43
C ALA A 99 7.40 -22.95 -10.01
N ARG A 100 8.25 -22.81 -8.99
CA ARG A 100 7.92 -22.94 -7.56
C ARG A 100 8.00 -21.62 -6.80
N ASP A 101 8.17 -20.52 -7.52
CA ASP A 101 8.44 -19.19 -6.96
C ASP A 101 9.74 -19.08 -6.14
N GLU A 102 10.65 -20.06 -6.30
CA GLU A 102 11.96 -20.12 -5.66
C GLU A 102 13.00 -19.33 -6.50
N TYR A 103 12.71 -18.06 -6.79
CA TYR A 103 13.47 -17.26 -7.76
C TYR A 103 14.95 -17.05 -7.39
N THR A 104 15.29 -17.05 -6.10
CA THR A 104 16.67 -16.92 -5.63
C THR A 104 17.53 -18.12 -6.01
N ASP A 105 16.96 -19.32 -5.91
CA ASP A 105 17.64 -20.58 -6.22
C ASP A 105 17.71 -20.80 -7.73
N ALA A 106 16.69 -20.35 -8.46
CA ALA A 106 16.71 -20.25 -9.92
C ALA A 106 17.90 -19.40 -10.39
N VAL A 107 18.01 -18.16 -9.91
CA VAL A 107 19.12 -17.26 -10.23
C VAL A 107 20.47 -17.87 -9.84
N THR A 108 20.56 -18.55 -8.70
CA THR A 108 21.81 -19.21 -8.27
C THR A 108 22.25 -20.29 -9.26
N SER A 109 21.30 -21.07 -9.76
CA SER A 109 21.55 -22.12 -10.77
C SER A 109 21.95 -21.51 -12.12
N LEU A 110 21.26 -20.45 -12.56
CA LEU A 110 21.57 -19.72 -13.79
C LEU A 110 22.94 -19.04 -13.75
N LYS A 111 23.34 -18.48 -12.60
CA LYS A 111 24.69 -17.92 -12.42
C LYS A 111 25.79 -18.98 -12.55
N LYS A 112 25.54 -20.21 -12.08
CA LYS A 112 26.48 -21.32 -12.28
C LYS A 112 26.60 -21.68 -13.76
N ALA A 113 25.47 -21.69 -14.48
CA ALA A 113 25.45 -21.97 -15.92
C ALA A 113 26.18 -20.87 -16.72
N LEU A 114 25.95 -19.59 -16.37
CA LEU A 114 26.57 -18.43 -17.02
C LEU A 114 28.08 -18.34 -16.77
N LYS A 115 28.60 -18.90 -15.66
CA LYS A 115 30.05 -19.04 -15.44
C LYS A 115 30.73 -19.99 -16.43
N ILE A 116 29.97 -20.91 -17.03
CA ILE A 116 30.49 -21.92 -17.96
C ILE A 116 30.41 -21.40 -19.39
N ILE A 117 29.24 -20.86 -19.78
CA ILE A 117 29.07 -20.14 -21.04
C ILE A 117 28.71 -18.68 -20.72
N PRO A 118 29.72 -17.80 -20.67
CA PRO A 118 29.47 -16.36 -20.58
C PRO A 118 28.63 -15.88 -21.77
N ASN A 119 27.79 -14.87 -21.55
CA ASN A 119 26.98 -14.21 -22.58
C ASN A 119 25.96 -15.11 -23.32
N ASN A 120 25.52 -16.21 -22.71
CA ASN A 120 24.41 -16.99 -23.27
C ASN A 120 23.07 -16.24 -23.10
N GLU A 121 22.48 -15.81 -24.22
CA GLU A 121 21.25 -15.01 -24.26
C GLU A 121 20.09 -15.65 -23.51
N LYS A 122 19.84 -16.94 -23.74
CA LYS A 122 18.74 -17.69 -23.10
C LYS A 122 18.88 -17.72 -21.58
N ILE A 123 20.10 -17.94 -21.07
CA ILE A 123 20.37 -17.95 -19.63
C ILE A 123 20.23 -16.54 -19.04
N ILE A 124 20.73 -15.51 -19.72
CA ILE A 124 20.62 -14.12 -19.27
C ILE A 124 19.16 -13.68 -19.22
N LEU A 125 18.36 -14.03 -20.24
CA LEU A 125 16.93 -13.72 -20.29
C LEU A 125 16.17 -14.40 -19.14
N GLU A 126 16.39 -15.71 -18.92
CA GLU A 126 15.76 -16.40 -17.79
C GLU A 126 16.20 -15.85 -16.44
N MET A 127 17.44 -15.39 -16.32
CA MET A 127 17.94 -14.75 -15.10
C MET A 127 17.26 -13.38 -14.90
N ALA A 128 17.07 -12.61 -15.97
CA ALA A 128 16.36 -11.34 -15.94
C ALA A 128 14.89 -11.51 -15.51
N LYS A 129 14.20 -12.50 -16.08
CA LYS A 129 12.83 -12.88 -15.68
C LYS A 129 12.77 -13.22 -14.20
N ASN A 130 13.64 -14.10 -13.71
CA ASN A 130 13.66 -14.47 -12.29
C ASN A 130 13.99 -13.28 -11.37
N TYR A 131 14.86 -12.35 -11.79
CA TYR A 131 15.06 -11.11 -11.05
C TYR A 131 13.82 -10.23 -11.02
N SER A 132 13.08 -10.12 -12.14
CA SER A 132 11.84 -9.37 -12.25
C SER A 132 10.75 -9.93 -11.32
N TRP A 133 10.52 -11.25 -11.36
CA TRP A 133 9.56 -11.93 -10.48
C TRP A 133 9.94 -11.83 -8.99
N ASN A 134 11.24 -11.80 -8.69
CA ASN A 134 11.77 -11.54 -7.34
C ASN A 134 11.76 -10.04 -6.96
N LYS A 135 11.12 -9.17 -7.74
CA LYS A 135 11.06 -7.71 -7.55
C LYS A 135 12.42 -7.01 -7.47
N LYS A 136 13.48 -7.66 -7.96
CA LYS A 136 14.84 -7.11 -8.05
C LYS A 136 15.03 -6.44 -9.40
N TYR A 137 14.20 -5.43 -9.68
CA TYR A 137 14.07 -4.82 -11.00
C TYR A 137 15.39 -4.26 -11.54
N ASP A 138 16.24 -3.66 -10.68
CA ASP A 138 17.53 -3.12 -11.10
C ASP A 138 18.46 -4.21 -11.65
N LYS A 139 18.47 -5.39 -11.04
CA LYS A 139 19.25 -6.54 -11.54
C LYS A 139 18.67 -7.14 -12.82
N ALA A 140 17.34 -7.13 -12.95
CA ALA A 140 16.69 -7.53 -14.19
C ALA A 140 17.08 -6.59 -15.34
N ILE A 141 17.06 -5.28 -15.09
CA ILE A 141 17.46 -4.24 -16.06
C ILE A 141 18.94 -4.39 -16.46
N GLU A 142 19.84 -4.69 -15.52
CA GLU A 142 21.24 -5.01 -15.86
C GLU A 142 21.33 -6.18 -16.84
N CYS A 143 20.57 -7.24 -16.63
CA CYS A 143 20.52 -8.40 -17.53
C CYS A 143 19.93 -8.02 -18.90
N PHE A 144 18.84 -7.26 -18.94
CA PHE A 144 18.25 -6.79 -20.20
C PHE A 144 19.19 -5.86 -20.98
N ASN A 145 19.92 -4.99 -20.30
CA ASN A 145 20.93 -4.15 -20.94
C ASN A 145 22.08 -4.97 -21.54
N LEU A 146 22.41 -6.15 -21.00
CA LEU A 146 23.38 -7.06 -21.63
C LEU A 146 22.84 -7.63 -22.95
N LEU A 147 21.56 -8.03 -22.98
CA LEU A 147 20.90 -8.54 -24.19
C LEU A 147 20.76 -7.43 -25.27
N LEU A 148 20.39 -6.22 -24.85
CA LEU A 148 20.24 -5.07 -25.76
C LEU A 148 21.58 -4.56 -26.34
N LYS A 149 22.73 -4.97 -25.81
CA LYS A 149 24.02 -4.70 -26.48
C LYS A 149 24.17 -5.49 -27.77
N GLN A 150 23.57 -6.68 -27.85
CA GLN A 150 23.63 -7.56 -29.02
C GLN A 150 22.57 -7.17 -30.04
N ASP A 151 21.34 -6.93 -29.56
CA ASP A 151 20.23 -6.44 -30.38
C ASP A 151 19.57 -5.21 -29.73
N PRO A 152 20.06 -4.00 -30.03
CA PRO A 152 19.54 -2.76 -29.45
C PRO A 152 18.09 -2.45 -29.81
N LYS A 153 17.54 -3.08 -30.86
CA LYS A 153 16.18 -2.83 -31.36
C LYS A 153 15.21 -3.94 -31.00
N ASN A 154 15.62 -4.87 -30.12
CA ASN A 154 14.76 -5.94 -29.68
C ASN A 154 13.57 -5.41 -28.85
N ILE A 155 12.40 -5.32 -29.47
CA ILE A 155 11.19 -4.76 -28.85
C ILE A 155 10.78 -5.56 -27.62
N ASP A 156 10.91 -6.89 -27.64
CA ASP A 156 10.53 -7.76 -26.51
C ASP A 156 11.38 -7.46 -25.27
N ILE A 157 12.70 -7.35 -25.45
CA ILE A 157 13.62 -7.02 -24.36
C ILE A 157 13.45 -5.57 -23.89
N LEU A 158 13.26 -4.61 -24.81
CA LEU A 158 12.94 -3.22 -24.45
C LEU A 158 11.64 -3.15 -23.64
N GLY A 159 10.61 -3.92 -24.03
CA GLY A 159 9.33 -4.00 -23.34
C GLY A 159 9.47 -4.54 -21.92
N GLU A 160 10.22 -5.63 -21.72
CA GLU A 160 10.49 -6.18 -20.38
C GLU A 160 11.33 -5.23 -19.51
N LYS A 161 12.27 -4.49 -20.11
CA LYS A 161 13.02 -3.43 -19.44
C LYS A 161 12.10 -2.26 -19.02
N ALA A 162 11.24 -1.78 -19.91
CA ALA A 162 10.29 -0.71 -19.65
C ALA A 162 9.31 -1.10 -18.52
N LYS A 163 8.85 -2.37 -18.53
CA LYS A 163 8.02 -2.97 -17.49
C LYS A 163 8.76 -3.08 -16.15
N CYS A 164 10.05 -3.41 -16.13
CA CYS A 164 10.83 -3.39 -14.90
C CYS A 164 10.98 -1.96 -14.34
N HIS A 165 11.18 -0.96 -15.20
CA HIS A 165 11.14 0.45 -14.77
C HIS A 165 9.77 0.83 -14.21
N TYR A 166 8.69 0.41 -14.85
CA TYR A 166 7.31 0.62 -14.40
C TYR A 166 7.08 0.00 -13.01
N MET A 167 7.41 -1.29 -12.84
CA MET A 167 7.18 -2.04 -11.60
C MET A 167 8.09 -1.58 -10.46
N GLY A 168 9.25 -1.01 -10.79
CA GLY A 168 10.15 -0.34 -9.85
C GLY A 168 9.81 1.14 -9.60
N GLU A 169 8.66 1.62 -10.09
CA GLU A 169 8.17 2.99 -9.94
C GLU A 169 9.10 4.08 -10.52
N LYS A 170 9.97 3.71 -11.45
CA LYS A 170 10.88 4.62 -12.18
C LYS A 170 10.17 5.16 -13.41
N TRP A 171 9.12 5.95 -13.18
CA TRP A 171 8.16 6.39 -14.22
C TRP A 171 8.84 7.05 -15.43
N GLN A 172 9.76 7.98 -15.20
CA GLN A 172 10.45 8.67 -16.32
C GLN A 172 11.27 7.69 -17.16
N LYS A 173 12.05 6.79 -16.54
CA LYS A 173 12.84 5.79 -17.27
C LYS A 173 11.96 4.80 -18.05
N SER A 174 10.78 4.48 -17.51
CA SER A 174 9.78 3.67 -18.19
C SER A 174 9.30 4.38 -19.46
N LEU A 175 8.95 5.68 -19.35
CA LEU A 175 8.57 6.49 -20.51
C LEU A 175 9.69 6.59 -21.54
N ASP A 176 10.92 6.87 -21.13
CA ASP A 176 12.06 6.99 -22.04
C ASP A 176 12.25 5.69 -22.84
N THR A 177 12.11 4.53 -22.18
CA THR A 177 12.22 3.22 -22.84
C THR A 177 11.03 2.95 -23.78
N TYR A 178 9.80 3.34 -23.42
CA TYR A 178 8.66 3.24 -24.33
C TYR A 178 8.77 4.20 -25.52
N ASP A 179 9.36 5.38 -25.34
CA ASP A 179 9.64 6.31 -26.44
C ASP A 179 10.69 5.74 -27.41
N GLU A 180 11.64 4.93 -26.92
CA GLU A 180 12.54 4.15 -27.78
C GLU A 180 11.78 3.08 -28.58
N ILE A 181 10.87 2.35 -27.94
CA ILE A 181 10.04 1.32 -28.61
C ILE A 181 9.15 1.95 -29.69
N LEU A 182 8.52 3.10 -29.40
CA LEU A 182 7.62 3.78 -30.34
C LEU A 182 8.31 4.30 -31.60
N LYS A 183 9.65 4.50 -31.58
CA LYS A 183 10.43 4.81 -32.79
C LYS A 183 10.55 3.61 -33.73
N ILE A 184 10.35 2.39 -33.22
CA ILE A 184 10.46 1.14 -33.96
C ILE A 184 9.06 0.62 -34.32
N ASP A 185 8.16 0.55 -33.34
CA ASP A 185 6.77 0.17 -33.50
C ASP A 185 5.82 1.21 -32.87
N PRO A 186 5.17 2.08 -33.68
CA PRO A 186 4.25 3.11 -33.20
C PRO A 186 2.83 2.57 -32.89
N SER A 187 2.68 1.30 -32.51
CA SER A 187 1.38 0.67 -32.26
C SER A 187 0.63 1.26 -31.05
N ALA A 188 -0.71 1.16 -31.09
CA ALA A 188 -1.61 1.49 -29.98
C ALA A 188 -1.19 0.81 -28.66
N TYR A 189 -0.71 -0.43 -28.77
CA TYR A 189 -0.26 -1.24 -27.64
C TYR A 189 0.82 -0.51 -26.83
N PHE A 190 1.90 -0.05 -27.47
CA PHE A 190 2.97 0.66 -26.78
C PHE A 190 2.61 2.09 -26.39
N LYS A 191 1.77 2.78 -27.18
CA LYS A 191 1.23 4.11 -26.81
C LYS A 191 0.45 4.05 -25.50
N ASN A 192 -0.35 3.00 -25.27
CA ASN A 192 -1.14 2.82 -24.05
C ASN A 192 -0.29 2.70 -22.78
N PHE A 193 0.88 2.03 -22.83
CA PHE A 193 1.74 1.84 -21.65
C PHE A 193 2.34 3.14 -21.10
N ARG A 194 2.32 4.22 -21.87
CA ARG A 194 2.82 5.54 -21.46
C ARG A 194 1.80 6.33 -20.63
N ILE A 195 0.51 6.00 -20.69
CA ILE A 195 -0.56 6.73 -19.98
C ILE A 195 -0.29 6.75 -18.47
N TYR A 196 -0.12 5.58 -17.86
CA TYR A 196 0.00 5.49 -16.41
C TYR A 196 1.29 6.13 -15.85
N PRO A 197 2.49 5.88 -16.41
CA PRO A 197 3.69 6.58 -15.97
C PRO A 197 3.59 8.11 -16.12
N THR A 198 3.01 8.61 -17.21
CA THR A 198 2.78 10.05 -17.43
C THR A 198 1.85 10.62 -16.36
N PHE A 199 0.75 9.91 -16.06
CA PHE A 199 -0.17 10.26 -14.98
C PHE A 199 0.52 10.28 -13.61
N LYS A 200 1.37 9.28 -13.30
CA LYS A 200 2.11 9.20 -12.03
C LYS A 200 3.14 10.30 -11.85
N LEU A 201 3.67 10.84 -12.95
CA LEU A 201 4.50 12.05 -12.96
C LEU A 201 3.68 13.35 -12.78
N LYS A 202 2.36 13.24 -12.57
CA LYS A 202 1.42 14.36 -12.44
C LYS A 202 1.34 15.25 -13.68
N ARG A 203 1.71 14.72 -14.85
CA ARG A 203 1.57 15.40 -16.14
C ARG A 203 0.17 15.14 -16.69
N TYR A 204 -0.83 15.74 -16.05
CA TYR A 204 -2.24 15.43 -16.31
C TYR A 204 -2.70 15.94 -17.68
N GLU A 205 -2.20 17.09 -18.13
CA GLU A 205 -2.46 17.64 -19.46
C GLU A 205 -1.90 16.72 -20.56
N ASP A 206 -0.66 16.24 -20.40
CA ASP A 206 -0.04 15.30 -21.34
C ASP A 206 -0.81 13.98 -21.38
N THR A 207 -1.18 13.46 -20.20
CA THR A 207 -1.99 12.25 -20.10
C THR A 207 -3.34 12.42 -20.81
N LEU A 208 -4.00 13.56 -20.62
CA LEU A 208 -5.28 13.88 -21.26
C LEU A 208 -5.13 13.94 -22.78
N LYS A 209 -4.10 14.62 -23.29
CA LYS A 209 -3.80 14.69 -24.72
C LYS A 209 -3.63 13.29 -25.31
N MET A 210 -2.79 12.46 -24.69
CA MET A 210 -2.57 11.08 -25.12
C MET A 210 -3.86 10.25 -25.13
N CYS A 211 -4.69 10.39 -24.09
CA CYS A 211 -5.95 9.65 -24.02
C CYS A 211 -6.91 10.07 -25.14
N ASN A 212 -6.97 11.35 -25.48
CA ASN A 212 -7.79 11.83 -26.60
C ASN A 212 -7.27 11.26 -27.93
N GLU A 213 -5.98 11.37 -28.21
CA GLU A 213 -5.36 10.83 -29.43
C GLU A 213 -5.66 9.33 -29.61
N LEU A 214 -5.56 8.56 -28.53
CA LEU A 214 -5.82 7.12 -28.55
C LEU A 214 -7.31 6.78 -28.77
N LEU A 215 -8.22 7.53 -28.15
CA LEU A 215 -9.66 7.34 -28.33
C LEU A 215 -10.12 7.76 -29.72
N ASP A 216 -9.51 8.81 -30.30
CA ASP A 216 -9.82 9.28 -31.65
C ASP A 216 -9.30 8.31 -32.72
N GLU A 217 -8.10 7.75 -32.53
CA GLU A 217 -7.46 6.86 -33.51
C GLU A 217 -7.99 5.42 -33.44
N TYR A 218 -8.20 4.88 -32.24
CA TYR A 218 -8.51 3.45 -32.03
C TYR A 218 -9.90 3.18 -31.45
N GLY A 219 -10.63 4.24 -31.07
CA GLY A 219 -11.97 4.13 -30.51
C GLY A 219 -12.00 3.78 -29.02
N TYR A 220 -13.14 3.24 -28.58
CA TYR A 220 -13.45 3.01 -27.17
C TYR A 220 -12.46 2.08 -26.45
N ASP A 221 -11.83 2.58 -25.39
CA ASP A 221 -11.05 1.79 -24.43
C ASP A 221 -11.31 2.26 -22.99
N THR A 222 -11.71 1.33 -22.11
CA THR A 222 -12.08 1.62 -20.73
C THR A 222 -10.90 2.11 -19.88
N PHE A 223 -9.69 1.57 -20.10
CA PHE A 223 -8.49 1.98 -19.38
C PHE A 223 -8.10 3.41 -19.78
N VAL A 224 -8.14 3.70 -21.08
CA VAL A 224 -7.84 5.05 -21.61
C VAL A 224 -8.87 6.06 -21.10
N LEU A 225 -10.18 5.72 -21.14
CA LEU A 225 -11.24 6.56 -20.56
C LEU A 225 -11.05 6.78 -19.06
N TYR A 226 -10.65 5.77 -18.30
CA TYR A 226 -10.38 5.90 -16.87
C TYR A 226 -9.30 6.95 -16.60
N TYR A 227 -8.16 6.92 -17.31
CA TYR A 227 -7.11 7.92 -17.13
C TYR A 227 -7.44 9.30 -17.72
N LYS A 228 -8.31 9.37 -18.74
CA LYS A 228 -8.90 10.64 -19.20
C LYS A 228 -9.71 11.30 -18.09
N ILE A 229 -10.68 10.59 -17.53
CA ILE A 229 -11.55 11.06 -16.43
C ILE A 229 -10.69 11.44 -15.21
N LYS A 230 -9.72 10.60 -14.86
CA LYS A 230 -8.84 10.83 -13.73
C LYS A 230 -7.95 12.07 -13.90
N SER A 231 -7.43 12.29 -15.10
CA SER A 231 -6.67 13.49 -15.42
C SER A 231 -7.55 14.74 -15.35
N LEU A 232 -8.75 14.71 -15.93
CA LEU A 232 -9.72 15.83 -15.87
C LEU A 232 -10.11 16.18 -14.43
N TYR A 233 -10.36 15.18 -13.59
CA TYR A 233 -10.63 15.38 -12.16
C TYR A 233 -9.46 16.07 -11.43
N ASN A 234 -8.22 15.63 -11.67
CA ASN A 234 -7.03 16.26 -11.05
C ASN A 234 -6.79 17.69 -11.55
N LEU A 235 -7.22 17.98 -12.77
CA LEU A 235 -7.22 19.33 -13.36
C LEU A 235 -8.42 20.18 -12.92
N LYS A 236 -9.30 19.66 -12.06
CA LYS A 236 -10.54 20.31 -11.59
C LYS A 236 -11.53 20.63 -12.73
N LYS A 237 -11.44 19.91 -13.85
CA LYS A 237 -12.38 20.00 -14.97
C LYS A 237 -13.51 18.98 -14.78
N PHE A 238 -14.38 19.24 -13.80
CA PHE A 238 -15.35 18.26 -13.33
C PHE A 238 -16.46 17.98 -14.34
N GLU A 239 -16.92 19.00 -15.08
CA GLU A 239 -17.90 18.86 -16.15
C GLU A 239 -17.39 17.96 -17.28
N ASP A 240 -16.18 18.23 -17.77
CA ASP A 240 -15.53 17.42 -18.81
C ASP A 240 -15.32 15.97 -18.33
N ALA A 241 -14.98 15.78 -17.05
CA ALA A 241 -14.83 14.45 -16.45
C ALA A 241 -16.16 13.68 -16.43
N ILE A 242 -17.26 14.37 -16.11
CA ILE A 242 -18.62 13.80 -16.17
C ILE A 242 -18.98 13.44 -17.61
N GLU A 243 -18.70 14.32 -18.58
CA GLU A 243 -18.96 14.05 -19.99
C GLU A 243 -18.17 12.82 -20.48
N ALA A 244 -16.87 12.77 -20.19
CA ALA A 244 -16.03 11.61 -20.52
C ALA A 244 -16.54 10.31 -19.89
N SER A 245 -17.06 10.37 -18.65
CA SER A 245 -17.65 9.20 -17.98
C SER A 245 -18.93 8.68 -18.65
N ASN A 246 -19.64 9.50 -19.42
CA ASN A 246 -20.83 9.08 -20.17
C ASN A 246 -20.48 8.23 -21.40
N GLN A 247 -19.21 8.23 -21.84
CA GLN A 247 -18.75 7.41 -22.95
C GLN A 247 -18.60 5.93 -22.57
N ILE A 248 -18.66 5.61 -21.27
CA ILE A 248 -18.53 4.25 -20.75
C ILE A 248 -19.71 3.40 -21.20
N LYS A 249 -19.41 2.31 -21.91
CA LYS A 249 -20.43 1.39 -22.40
C LYS A 249 -21.03 0.58 -21.24
N PRO A 250 -22.32 0.19 -21.32
CA PRO A 250 -22.92 -0.70 -20.33
C PRO A 250 -22.11 -1.97 -20.14
N TRP A 251 -22.03 -2.46 -18.91
CA TRP A 251 -21.28 -3.67 -18.58
C TRP A 251 -21.72 -4.84 -19.45
N ASN A 252 -20.75 -5.51 -20.05
CA ASN A 252 -20.97 -6.65 -20.93
C ASN A 252 -19.73 -7.56 -20.84
N ASN A 253 -19.93 -8.82 -20.42
CA ASN A 253 -18.87 -9.81 -20.24
C ASN A 253 -18.09 -10.14 -21.52
N LYS A 254 -18.59 -9.79 -22.72
CA LYS A 254 -17.85 -9.93 -23.98
C LYS A 254 -16.92 -8.75 -24.28
N VAL A 255 -17.26 -7.56 -23.79
CA VAL A 255 -16.56 -6.30 -24.11
C VAL A 255 -15.60 -5.89 -22.99
N HIS A 256 -15.91 -6.25 -21.74
CA HIS A 256 -15.24 -5.72 -20.55
C HIS A 256 -14.54 -6.79 -19.70
N ILE A 257 -14.04 -7.86 -20.33
CA ILE A 257 -13.32 -8.95 -19.64
C ILE A 257 -12.18 -8.35 -18.82
N GLY A 258 -12.20 -8.55 -17.50
CA GLY A 258 -11.18 -8.01 -16.57
C GLY A 258 -11.22 -6.49 -16.35
N GLN A 259 -12.20 -5.76 -16.88
CA GLN A 259 -12.27 -4.29 -16.79
C GLN A 259 -13.28 -3.77 -15.75
N LYS A 260 -13.86 -4.66 -14.93
CA LYS A 260 -14.91 -4.31 -13.94
C LYS A 260 -14.45 -3.20 -13.01
N GLU A 261 -13.23 -3.29 -12.51
CA GLU A 261 -12.67 -2.33 -11.56
C GLU A 261 -12.51 -0.93 -12.15
N PHE A 262 -12.11 -0.81 -13.43
CA PHE A 262 -12.01 0.49 -14.10
C PHE A 262 -13.37 1.15 -14.27
N ILE A 263 -14.39 0.39 -14.66
CA ILE A 263 -15.76 0.90 -14.82
C ILE A 263 -16.33 1.38 -13.48
N LEU A 264 -16.17 0.57 -12.44
CA LEU A 264 -16.63 0.93 -11.10
C LEU A 264 -15.92 2.19 -10.60
N HIS A 265 -14.60 2.31 -10.80
CA HIS A 265 -13.86 3.53 -10.47
C HIS A 265 -14.33 4.75 -11.26
N CYS A 266 -14.62 4.61 -12.56
CA CYS A 266 -15.11 5.75 -13.34
C CYS A 266 -16.48 6.24 -12.84
N LEU A 267 -17.38 5.33 -12.47
CA LEU A 267 -18.66 5.66 -11.85
C LEU A 267 -18.45 6.37 -10.50
N TRP A 268 -17.53 5.88 -9.68
CA TRP A 268 -17.15 6.55 -8.43
C TRP A 268 -16.64 7.98 -8.68
N MET A 269 -15.73 8.14 -9.64
CA MET A 269 -15.19 9.45 -10.01
C MET A 269 -16.27 10.40 -10.56
N LYS A 270 -17.24 9.89 -11.31
CA LYS A 270 -18.40 10.67 -11.77
C LYS A 270 -19.23 11.19 -10.58
N GLY A 271 -19.50 10.34 -9.60
CA GLY A 271 -20.18 10.75 -8.36
C GLY A 271 -19.41 11.84 -7.61
N GLN A 272 -18.09 11.66 -7.45
CA GLN A 272 -17.20 12.65 -6.85
C GLN A 272 -17.21 13.99 -7.61
N CYS A 273 -17.24 13.97 -8.95
CA CYS A 273 -17.36 15.20 -9.74
C CYS A 273 -18.67 15.94 -9.46
N PHE A 274 -19.80 15.22 -9.37
CA PHE A 274 -21.08 15.84 -9.00
C PHE A 274 -21.05 16.44 -7.59
N GLU A 275 -20.41 15.79 -6.62
CA GLU A 275 -20.22 16.37 -5.27
C GLU A 275 -19.38 17.65 -5.31
N LYS A 276 -18.29 17.70 -6.09
CA LYS A 276 -17.47 18.91 -6.25
C LYS A 276 -18.21 20.06 -6.92
N LEU A 277 -19.25 19.78 -7.69
CA LEU A 277 -20.15 20.75 -8.32
C LEU A 277 -21.40 21.05 -7.48
N ASP A 278 -21.49 20.52 -6.25
CA ASP A 278 -22.65 20.62 -5.35
C ASP A 278 -23.97 20.07 -5.95
N LYS A 279 -23.86 19.17 -6.93
CA LYS A 279 -24.98 18.47 -7.60
C LYS A 279 -25.31 17.16 -6.89
N ARG A 280 -25.85 17.29 -5.67
CA ARG A 280 -25.94 16.18 -4.71
C ARG A 280 -26.95 15.10 -5.07
N GLU A 281 -28.07 15.47 -5.69
CA GLU A 281 -29.07 14.50 -6.13
C GLU A 281 -28.53 13.61 -7.26
N GLU A 282 -27.75 14.20 -8.17
CA GLU A 282 -27.08 13.47 -9.23
C GLU A 282 -25.97 12.58 -8.67
N ALA A 283 -25.17 13.08 -7.73
CA ALA A 283 -24.17 12.29 -7.03
C ALA A 283 -24.79 11.06 -6.34
N GLU A 284 -25.90 11.26 -5.62
CA GLU A 284 -26.65 10.18 -4.96
C GLU A 284 -27.09 9.10 -5.96
N LYS A 285 -27.69 9.50 -7.09
CA LYS A 285 -28.12 8.56 -8.13
C LYS A 285 -26.95 7.71 -8.65
N ILE A 286 -25.79 8.32 -8.84
CA ILE A 286 -24.59 7.61 -9.28
C ILE A 286 -24.07 6.65 -8.21
N PHE A 287 -23.97 7.06 -6.94
CA PHE A 287 -23.47 6.17 -5.89
C PHE A 287 -24.44 5.02 -5.57
N LEU A 288 -25.75 5.23 -5.70
CA LEU A 288 -26.74 4.15 -5.61
C LEU A 288 -26.59 3.13 -6.75
N ASP A 289 -26.32 3.58 -7.98
CA ASP A 289 -26.01 2.68 -9.10
C ASP A 289 -24.69 1.93 -8.87
N LEU A 290 -23.66 2.63 -8.40
CA LEU A 290 -22.37 2.04 -8.06
C LEU A 290 -22.52 0.93 -7.02
N LEU A 291 -23.25 1.19 -5.93
CA LEU A 291 -23.52 0.23 -4.86
C LEU A 291 -24.22 -1.04 -5.36
N LYS A 292 -25.13 -0.90 -6.35
CA LYS A 292 -25.80 -2.06 -6.97
C LYS A 292 -24.85 -2.91 -7.80
N LYS A 293 -23.86 -2.28 -8.47
CA LYS A 293 -22.91 -2.92 -9.38
C LYS A 293 -21.67 -3.49 -8.68
N SER A 294 -21.32 -2.98 -7.50
CA SER A 294 -20.12 -3.34 -6.73
C SER A 294 -20.33 -4.47 -5.70
N LYS A 295 -21.38 -5.31 -5.82
CA LYS A 295 -21.69 -6.36 -4.83
C LYS A 295 -20.50 -7.23 -4.42
N ASP A 296 -19.66 -7.58 -5.38
CA ASP A 296 -18.48 -8.44 -5.19
C ASP A 296 -17.16 -7.64 -5.06
N ALA A 297 -17.21 -6.31 -5.19
CA ALA A 297 -16.06 -5.41 -5.10
C ALA A 297 -16.11 -4.65 -3.78
N ILE A 298 -15.56 -5.25 -2.72
CA ILE A 298 -15.70 -4.78 -1.33
C ILE A 298 -15.25 -3.32 -1.18
N GLU A 299 -14.08 -2.95 -1.73
CA GLU A 299 -13.53 -1.59 -1.62
C GLU A 299 -14.46 -0.56 -2.26
N THR A 300 -14.80 -0.72 -3.55
CA THR A 300 -15.68 0.23 -4.24
C THR A 300 -17.10 0.26 -3.70
N LYS A 301 -17.57 -0.84 -3.10
CA LYS A 301 -18.81 -0.88 -2.35
C LYS A 301 -18.75 0.02 -1.12
N ASN A 302 -17.64 -0.03 -0.38
CA ASN A 302 -17.46 0.77 0.82
C ASN A 302 -17.32 2.26 0.46
N ASP A 303 -16.57 2.59 -0.59
CA ASP A 303 -16.49 3.97 -1.10
C ASP A 303 -17.88 4.55 -1.46
N ALA A 304 -18.74 3.73 -2.07
CA ALA A 304 -20.11 4.14 -2.41
C ALA A 304 -20.99 4.34 -1.16
N LEU A 305 -20.86 3.46 -0.16
CA LEU A 305 -21.59 3.55 1.11
C LEU A 305 -21.18 4.79 1.91
N GLU A 306 -19.88 5.08 1.94
CA GLU A 306 -19.31 6.28 2.56
C GLU A 306 -19.87 7.55 1.92
N ALA A 307 -19.75 7.68 0.59
CA ALA A 307 -20.22 8.86 -0.12
C ALA A 307 -21.74 9.08 0.04
N LEU A 308 -22.54 8.02 -0.02
CA LEU A 308 -23.99 8.11 0.24
C LEU A 308 -24.29 8.57 1.67
N GLY A 309 -23.59 8.01 2.65
CA GLY A 309 -23.81 8.38 4.04
C GLY A 309 -23.44 9.84 4.30
N HIS A 310 -22.33 10.33 3.74
CA HIS A 310 -21.97 11.74 3.81
C HIS A 310 -22.99 12.64 3.13
N ASN A 311 -23.46 12.29 1.94
CA ASN A 311 -24.44 13.08 1.20
C ASN A 311 -25.74 13.26 2.01
N TYR A 312 -26.30 12.17 2.56
CA TYR A 312 -27.48 12.25 3.43
C TYR A 312 -27.22 12.97 4.75
N TRP A 313 -26.02 12.86 5.32
CA TRP A 313 -25.65 13.57 6.54
C TRP A 313 -25.71 15.08 6.33
N ILE A 314 -25.13 15.59 5.24
CA ILE A 314 -25.13 17.04 4.96
C ILE A 314 -26.56 17.54 4.62
N GLN A 315 -27.43 16.67 4.10
CA GLN A 315 -28.85 17.00 3.88
C GLN A 315 -29.70 16.99 5.18
N GLY A 316 -29.12 16.62 6.34
CA GLY A 316 -29.85 16.49 7.60
C GLY A 316 -30.69 15.19 7.71
N GLU A 317 -30.50 14.24 6.78
CA GLU A 317 -31.20 12.96 6.73
C GLU A 317 -30.47 11.87 7.53
N GLU A 318 -30.26 12.11 8.82
CA GLU A 318 -29.36 11.34 9.68
C GLU A 318 -29.68 9.85 9.77
N LYS A 319 -30.97 9.49 9.81
CA LYS A 319 -31.40 8.08 9.84
C LYS A 319 -30.96 7.34 8.57
N LYS A 320 -30.98 8.00 7.41
CA LYS A 320 -30.48 7.43 6.16
C LYS A 320 -28.96 7.37 6.18
N ALA A 321 -28.27 8.42 6.63
CA ALA A 321 -26.82 8.44 6.73
C ALA A 321 -26.29 7.26 7.59
N VAL A 322 -26.81 7.10 8.81
CA VAL A 322 -26.45 6.00 9.72
C VAL A 322 -26.73 4.63 9.11
N LYS A 323 -27.83 4.49 8.36
CA LYS A 323 -28.14 3.25 7.63
C LYS A 323 -27.04 2.86 6.66
N TYR A 324 -26.46 3.80 5.91
CA TYR A 324 -25.36 3.49 4.98
C TYR A 324 -24.04 3.25 5.70
N PHE A 325 -23.67 4.08 6.69
CA PHE A 325 -22.46 3.87 7.49
C PHE A 325 -22.45 2.53 8.24
N SER A 326 -23.62 2.06 8.70
CA SER A 326 -23.74 0.78 9.42
C SER A 326 -23.38 -0.44 8.56
N GLN A 327 -23.48 -0.32 7.23
CA GLN A 327 -23.22 -1.38 6.25
C GLN A 327 -21.75 -1.50 5.85
N LEU A 328 -20.90 -0.55 6.26
CA LEU A 328 -19.46 -0.61 6.06
C LEU A 328 -18.84 -1.78 6.83
N THR A 329 -17.75 -2.33 6.32
CA THR A 329 -17.00 -3.37 7.04
C THR A 329 -16.38 -2.80 8.31
N ALA A 330 -16.02 -3.65 9.29
CA ALA A 330 -15.47 -3.18 10.57
C ALA A 330 -14.16 -2.37 10.42
N LYS A 331 -13.44 -2.54 9.31
CA LYS A 331 -12.20 -1.81 8.97
C LYS A 331 -12.48 -0.41 8.42
N ASP A 332 -13.56 -0.24 7.65
CA ASP A 332 -13.88 1.00 6.92
C ASP A 332 -14.92 1.88 7.65
N LYS A 333 -15.51 1.39 8.74
CA LYS A 333 -16.30 2.21 9.70
C LYS A 333 -15.50 3.34 10.36
N VAL A 334 -14.18 3.39 10.17
CA VAL A 334 -13.23 4.29 10.84
C VAL A 334 -12.86 5.51 9.99
N GLU A 335 -12.90 5.45 8.66
CA GLU A 335 -12.48 6.57 7.78
C GLU A 335 -13.58 7.63 7.55
N VAL A 336 -14.85 7.23 7.65
CA VAL A 336 -16.04 8.02 7.25
C VAL A 336 -16.43 9.13 8.24
N ILE A 337 -15.69 9.30 9.34
CA ILE A 337 -15.98 10.35 10.34
C ILE A 337 -15.20 11.66 10.03
N LEU A 338 -14.39 11.69 8.98
CA LEU A 338 -13.47 12.80 8.67
C LEU A 338 -13.92 13.60 7.43
N SER A 339 -14.47 14.81 7.66
CA SER A 339 -14.65 15.99 6.75
C SER A 339 -16.10 16.29 6.31
N PRO A 340 -16.63 17.54 6.44
CA PRO A 340 -16.16 18.70 5.65
C PRO A 340 -16.05 20.09 6.36
N ASN A 341 -15.20 20.96 5.77
CA ASN A 341 -14.95 22.41 5.98
C ASN A 341 -16.22 23.30 5.86
N GLU A 342 -16.36 24.56 6.32
CA GLU A 342 -15.54 25.59 7.02
C GLU A 342 -16.46 26.76 7.50
N LYS A 343 -15.92 27.63 8.38
CA LYS A 343 -16.30 29.02 8.80
C LYS A 343 -16.97 29.19 10.17
N HIS A 344 -16.22 29.73 11.15
CA HIS A 344 -16.51 31.03 11.80
C HIS A 344 -15.41 31.45 12.81
N HIS A 345 -14.96 32.70 12.64
CA HIS A 345 -14.40 33.65 13.61
C HIS A 345 -13.28 33.21 14.58
N SER A 346 -12.02 33.46 14.18
CA SER A 346 -10.96 33.75 15.14
C SER A 346 -11.19 35.14 15.76
N LYS A 347 -11.78 35.17 16.97
CA LYS A 347 -11.62 36.31 17.89
C LYS A 347 -10.39 36.03 18.75
N ASN A 348 -9.42 36.94 18.70
CA ASN A 348 -8.34 37.19 19.67
C ASN A 348 -8.09 36.11 20.74
N THR A 349 -7.15 35.20 20.48
CA THR A 349 -6.63 34.26 21.50
C THR A 349 -5.14 34.44 21.80
N HIS A 350 -4.45 35.40 21.18
CA HIS A 350 -3.03 35.62 21.47
C HIS A 350 -2.79 36.19 22.88
N ASP A 351 -3.72 37.00 23.41
CA ASP A 351 -3.58 37.65 24.72
C ASP A 351 -4.19 36.86 25.89
N SER A 352 -5.00 35.82 25.65
CA SER A 352 -5.47 34.92 26.72
C SER A 352 -4.48 33.80 27.04
N TRP A 353 -3.48 33.57 26.18
CA TRP A 353 -2.51 32.47 26.25
C TRP A 353 -1.50 32.61 27.41
N ILE A 354 -1.17 33.83 27.84
CA ILE A 354 -0.15 34.07 28.87
C ILE A 354 -0.70 33.87 30.31
N ASN A 355 -2.01 33.99 30.51
CA ASN A 355 -2.60 34.17 31.85
C ASN A 355 -3.29 32.94 32.47
N SER A 356 -3.34 31.76 31.81
CA SER A 356 -4.07 30.58 32.33
C SER A 356 -3.19 29.50 32.99
N LYS A 357 -1.92 29.77 33.27
CA LYS A 357 -0.96 28.74 33.69
C LYS A 357 -1.10 28.32 35.17
N SER A 358 -1.36 27.04 35.43
CA SER A 358 -0.91 26.41 36.68
C SER A 358 0.63 26.33 36.68
N SER A 359 1.27 26.82 37.75
CA SER A 359 2.73 26.76 37.91
C SER A 359 3.21 25.31 37.97
N LEU A 360 4.47 25.07 37.56
CA LEU A 360 5.09 23.75 37.61
C LEU A 360 5.01 23.16 39.02
N GLU A 361 5.25 23.97 40.04
CA GLU A 361 5.17 23.58 41.46
C GLU A 361 3.80 22.99 41.80
N LYS A 362 2.72 23.67 41.41
CA LYS A 362 1.35 23.19 41.67
C LYS A 362 1.05 21.88 40.93
N LEU A 363 1.56 21.74 39.71
CA LEU A 363 1.40 20.49 38.96
C LEU A 363 2.14 19.34 39.67
N LEU A 364 3.39 19.54 40.10
CA LEU A 364 4.19 18.52 40.79
C LEU A 364 3.64 18.13 42.18
N GLU A 365 2.98 19.05 42.87
CA GLU A 365 2.30 18.78 44.15
C GLU A 365 1.00 17.98 43.96
N SER A 366 0.35 18.11 42.80
CA SER A 366 -0.91 17.44 42.48
C SER A 366 -0.70 15.96 42.15
N GLU A 367 -1.75 15.14 42.32
CA GLU A 367 -1.77 13.74 41.90
C GLU A 367 -2.28 13.60 40.45
N GLU A 368 -1.99 12.46 39.81
CA GLU A 368 -2.60 12.14 38.52
C GLU A 368 -4.12 12.16 38.60
N SER A 369 -4.75 12.78 37.62
CA SER A 369 -6.18 13.06 37.62
C SER A 369 -6.68 13.23 36.19
N LYS A 370 -7.99 13.37 35.97
CA LYS A 370 -8.55 13.51 34.62
C LYS A 370 -7.88 14.58 33.74
N ILE A 371 -7.25 15.59 34.33
CA ILE A 371 -6.60 16.73 33.66
C ILE A 371 -5.07 16.80 33.89
N LEU A 372 -4.46 15.83 34.56
CA LEU A 372 -3.01 15.79 34.82
C LEU A 372 -2.47 14.36 34.71
N GLU A 373 -1.38 14.20 33.97
CA GLU A 373 -0.68 12.92 33.79
C GLU A 373 0.83 13.15 33.86
N PHE A 374 1.56 12.23 34.48
CA PHE A 374 3.03 12.20 34.46
C PHE A 374 3.53 11.09 33.51
N LYS A 375 4.65 11.39 32.84
CA LYS A 375 5.41 10.40 32.07
C LYS A 375 6.89 10.56 32.36
N SER A 376 7.58 9.45 32.59
CA SER A 376 9.02 9.46 32.89
C SER A 376 9.86 9.96 31.70
N SER A 377 9.38 9.75 30.48
CA SER A 377 10.05 10.10 29.23
C SER A 377 9.06 10.12 28.06
N LEU A 378 9.45 10.69 26.92
CA LEU A 378 8.68 10.63 25.68
C LEU A 378 9.05 9.41 24.82
N ARG A 379 10.31 8.95 24.89
CA ARG A 379 10.80 7.86 24.04
C ARG A 379 11.57 6.78 24.79
N PHE A 380 12.25 7.13 25.89
CA PHE A 380 13.11 6.19 26.59
C PHE A 380 12.35 5.20 27.52
N PRO A 381 12.38 3.87 27.28
CA PRO A 381 11.61 2.91 28.09
C PRO A 381 12.29 2.55 29.41
N TYR A 382 11.86 3.19 30.50
CA TYR A 382 12.36 2.89 31.85
C TYR A 382 11.95 1.50 32.37
N GLN A 383 10.74 1.02 32.06
CA GLN A 383 10.12 -0.14 32.74
C GLN A 383 10.46 -1.52 32.13
N ASN A 384 11.09 -1.61 30.94
CA ASN A 384 11.19 -2.87 30.19
C ASN A 384 12.62 -3.37 29.88
N ARG A 385 13.66 -2.91 30.57
CA ARG A 385 14.96 -3.59 30.47
C ARG A 385 14.91 -4.87 31.31
N LYS A 386 14.70 -6.03 30.67
CA LYS A 386 15.15 -7.30 31.28
C LYS A 386 16.63 -7.11 31.61
N GLU A 387 17.00 -7.24 32.88
CA GLU A 387 18.35 -6.96 33.43
C GLU A 387 19.51 -7.72 32.77
N ASN A 388 19.29 -8.53 31.72
CA ASN A 388 20.32 -9.33 31.05
C ASN A 388 20.31 -9.28 29.50
N ARG A 389 19.82 -8.20 28.86
CA ARG A 389 20.12 -7.93 27.43
C ARG A 389 20.40 -6.45 27.15
N PRO A 390 21.66 -6.01 27.16
CA PRO A 390 22.05 -4.62 26.93
C PRO A 390 22.23 -4.31 25.43
N ASP A 391 21.35 -4.80 24.55
CA ASP A 391 21.38 -4.42 23.14
C ASP A 391 20.40 -3.28 22.83
N LEU A 392 20.98 -2.17 22.40
CA LEU A 392 20.33 -1.02 21.80
C LEU A 392 19.57 -1.45 20.51
N SER A 393 18.33 -1.92 20.61
CA SER A 393 17.35 -1.87 19.49
C SER A 393 15.94 -2.39 19.84
N ASP A 394 15.45 -2.23 21.07
CA ASP A 394 14.06 -2.61 21.37
C ASP A 394 13.08 -1.53 20.91
N LYS A 395 12.94 -1.39 19.58
CA LYS A 395 12.04 -0.45 18.91
C LYS A 395 10.60 -0.60 19.38
N GLU A 396 10.19 -1.79 19.77
CA GLU A 396 8.84 -2.05 20.29
C GLU A 396 8.63 -1.33 21.62
N ASN A 397 9.60 -1.41 22.53
CA ASN A 397 9.57 -0.69 23.79
C ASN A 397 9.65 0.83 23.62
N GLU A 398 10.46 1.34 22.69
CA GLU A 398 10.43 2.78 22.33
C GLU A 398 9.04 3.21 21.83
N ASN A 399 8.46 2.43 20.92
CA ASN A 399 7.14 2.72 20.37
C ASN A 399 6.06 2.71 21.45
N ASN A 400 6.16 1.82 22.45
CA ASN A 400 5.21 1.75 23.56
C ASN A 400 5.23 3.02 24.42
N VAL A 401 6.41 3.58 24.71
CA VAL A 401 6.53 4.84 25.46
C VAL A 401 5.95 6.01 24.67
N ILE A 402 6.30 6.10 23.38
CA ILE A 402 5.78 7.17 22.51
C ILE A 402 4.25 7.06 22.39
N ASN A 403 3.74 5.86 22.14
CA ASN A 403 2.31 5.59 22.06
C ASN A 403 1.62 5.96 23.39
N SER A 404 2.23 5.67 24.55
CA SER A 404 1.67 6.05 25.86
C SER A 404 1.49 7.56 25.99
N ALA A 405 2.51 8.36 25.65
CA ALA A 405 2.41 9.81 25.68
C ALA A 405 1.36 10.35 24.68
N MET A 406 1.33 9.82 23.45
CA MET A 406 0.39 10.27 22.42
C MET A 406 -1.05 9.89 22.74
N LYS A 407 -1.29 8.75 23.42
CA LYS A 407 -2.61 8.38 23.95
C LYS A 407 -3.12 9.41 24.93
N THR A 408 -2.28 9.85 25.86
CA THR A 408 -2.64 10.89 26.82
C THR A 408 -3.00 12.20 26.14
N VAL A 409 -2.21 12.65 25.16
CA VAL A 409 -2.51 13.88 24.40
C VAL A 409 -3.85 13.75 23.65
N CYS A 410 -4.08 12.64 22.97
CA CYS A 410 -5.35 12.35 22.30
C CYS A 410 -6.54 12.32 23.29
N ALA A 411 -6.35 11.68 24.45
CA ALA A 411 -7.37 11.60 25.49
C ALA A 411 -7.74 12.98 26.05
N PHE A 412 -6.77 13.87 26.26
CA PHE A 412 -7.02 15.24 26.72
C PHE A 412 -7.79 16.06 25.68
N LEU A 413 -7.40 16.00 24.40
CA LEU A 413 -8.15 16.64 23.31
C LEU A 413 -9.62 16.16 23.26
N ASN A 414 -9.82 14.87 23.55
CA ASN A 414 -11.13 14.21 23.58
C ASN A 414 -11.93 14.33 24.89
N SER A 415 -11.36 15.02 25.88
CA SER A 415 -11.97 15.23 27.20
C SER A 415 -11.95 16.73 27.56
N ASP A 416 -11.68 17.10 28.81
CA ASP A 416 -11.70 18.49 29.29
C ASP A 416 -10.38 19.25 29.07
N GLY A 417 -9.46 18.71 28.25
CA GLY A 417 -8.08 19.17 28.18
C GLY A 417 -7.25 18.68 29.39
N GLY A 418 -6.00 19.14 29.49
CA GLY A 418 -5.13 18.76 30.59
C GLY A 418 -3.66 19.14 30.42
N ASN A 419 -2.85 18.74 31.40
CA ASN A 419 -1.41 18.88 31.39
C ASN A 419 -0.76 17.50 31.40
N LEU A 420 0.08 17.22 30.41
CA LEU A 420 1.00 16.09 30.42
C LEU A 420 2.38 16.60 30.81
N VAL A 421 2.93 16.12 31.92
CA VAL A 421 4.26 16.48 32.41
C VAL A 421 5.23 15.34 32.13
N ILE A 422 6.25 15.60 31.31
CA ILE A 422 7.24 14.60 30.87
C ILE A 422 8.58 14.87 31.56
N GLY A 423 9.22 13.80 32.02
CA GLY A 423 10.46 13.80 32.81
C GLY A 423 10.23 13.55 34.30
N VAL A 424 9.05 13.05 34.68
CA VAL A 424 8.65 12.77 36.07
C VAL A 424 8.13 11.33 36.16
N LYS A 425 8.54 10.60 37.19
CA LYS A 425 8.11 9.23 37.45
C LYS A 425 6.83 9.19 38.28
N ASP A 426 6.17 8.03 38.33
CA ASP A 426 4.92 7.82 39.08
C ASP A 426 5.05 8.15 40.59
N ASP A 427 6.24 8.02 41.16
CA ASP A 427 6.57 8.40 42.55
C ASP A 427 6.99 9.89 42.71
N LYS A 428 6.74 10.71 41.68
CA LYS A 428 7.11 12.13 41.57
C LYS A 428 8.63 12.41 41.57
N GLU A 429 9.46 11.38 41.36
CA GLU A 429 10.88 11.57 41.13
C GLU A 429 11.12 12.36 39.83
N ILE A 430 11.95 13.40 39.92
CA ILE A 430 12.32 14.25 38.79
C ILE A 430 13.50 13.60 38.06
N LEU A 431 13.23 13.02 36.90
CA LEU A 431 14.23 12.35 36.06
C LEU A 431 14.86 13.32 35.05
N GLY A 432 14.00 14.16 34.46
CA GLY A 432 14.31 15.03 33.34
C GLY A 432 14.21 14.35 31.98
N ILE A 433 13.95 15.13 30.93
CA ILE A 433 13.79 14.64 29.55
C ILE A 433 15.12 14.43 28.82
N GLU A 434 16.26 14.77 29.44
CA GLU A 434 17.59 14.67 28.80
C GLU A 434 17.93 13.24 28.38
N VAL A 435 17.30 12.25 29.02
CA VAL A 435 17.44 10.84 28.63
C VAL A 435 16.96 10.58 27.19
N ASP A 436 16.01 11.38 26.70
CA ASP A 436 15.51 11.28 25.33
C ASP A 436 16.46 11.95 24.32
N PHE A 437 17.39 12.81 24.76
CA PHE A 437 18.27 13.56 23.86
C PHE A 437 19.22 12.66 23.05
N LYS A 438 19.60 11.51 23.61
CA LYS A 438 20.41 10.50 22.91
C LYS A 438 19.80 9.95 21.62
N TYR A 439 18.50 10.17 21.41
CA TYR A 439 17.79 9.76 20.21
C TYR A 439 17.68 10.87 19.15
N LEU A 440 18.23 12.04 19.44
CA LEU A 440 18.18 13.22 18.60
C LEU A 440 19.50 13.39 17.84
N LYS A 441 19.45 14.22 16.79
CA LYS A 441 20.65 14.60 16.03
C LYS A 441 21.58 15.48 16.87
N GLU A 442 21.00 16.41 17.62
CA GLU A 442 21.68 17.29 18.57
C GLU A 442 21.04 17.11 19.96
N ASN A 443 21.87 17.17 21.00
CA ASN A 443 21.44 16.89 22.39
C ASN A 443 20.82 18.13 23.05
N ASP A 444 19.77 18.68 22.46
CA ASP A 444 19.15 19.93 22.92
C ASP A 444 17.61 19.89 22.98
N TRP A 445 17.06 20.96 23.57
CA TRP A 445 15.61 21.14 23.71
C TRP A 445 14.90 21.35 22.38
N ASP A 446 15.51 22.04 21.43
CA ASP A 446 14.84 22.44 20.19
C ASP A 446 14.57 21.21 19.32
N HIS A 447 15.52 20.29 19.25
CA HIS A 447 15.37 19.02 18.57
C HIS A 447 14.40 18.08 19.29
N TRP A 448 14.36 18.12 20.64
CA TRP A 448 13.36 17.36 21.39
C TRP A 448 11.95 17.90 21.14
N ASN A 449 11.80 19.23 21.12
CA ASN A 449 10.53 19.90 20.84
C ASN A 449 10.06 19.60 19.40
N GLN A 450 10.97 19.60 18.42
CA GLN A 450 10.66 19.15 17.07
C GLN A 450 10.22 17.67 17.03
N MET A 451 10.87 16.80 17.81
CA MET A 451 10.51 15.37 17.88
C MET A 451 9.06 15.18 18.36
N ILE A 452 8.66 15.83 19.46
CA ILE A 452 7.26 15.72 19.94
C ILE A 452 6.27 16.34 18.95
N SER A 453 6.59 17.49 18.34
CA SER A 453 5.75 18.09 17.30
C SER A 453 5.59 17.18 16.08
N ASN A 454 6.64 16.45 15.69
CA ASN A 454 6.56 15.46 14.61
C ASN A 454 5.64 14.31 14.98
N TYR A 455 5.73 13.78 16.20
CA TYR A 455 4.81 12.73 16.64
C TYR A 455 3.36 13.21 16.69
N ILE A 456 3.09 14.41 17.19
CA ILE A 456 1.75 14.99 17.19
C ILE A 456 1.21 15.08 15.75
N ARG A 457 1.99 15.66 14.84
CA ARG A 457 1.63 15.77 13.42
C ARG A 457 1.35 14.41 12.77
N ASP A 458 2.24 13.45 12.97
CA ASP A 458 2.20 12.16 12.26
C ASP A 458 1.22 11.15 12.88
N LYS A 459 0.85 11.33 14.15
CA LYS A 459 0.03 10.37 14.91
C LYS A 459 -1.35 10.91 15.28
N ILE A 460 -1.53 12.23 15.33
CA ILE A 460 -2.79 12.87 15.72
C ILE A 460 -3.35 13.68 14.55
N GLY A 461 -2.53 14.59 13.99
CA GLY A 461 -2.92 15.43 12.84
C GLY A 461 -2.46 16.87 13.01
N THR A 462 -2.09 17.53 11.91
CA THR A 462 -1.59 18.92 11.91
C THR A 462 -2.61 19.95 12.35
N GLU A 463 -3.89 19.66 12.12
CA GLU A 463 -5.02 20.53 12.40
C GLU A 463 -5.21 20.79 13.90
N PHE A 464 -4.71 19.92 14.78
CA PHE A 464 -4.83 20.07 16.24
C PHE A 464 -3.63 20.75 16.90
N ASN A 465 -2.58 21.07 16.14
CA ASN A 465 -1.35 21.67 16.69
C ASN A 465 -1.61 22.97 17.46
N HIS A 466 -2.59 23.76 17.04
CA HIS A 466 -2.95 25.02 17.70
C HIS A 466 -3.55 24.85 19.10
N LEU A 467 -3.96 23.63 19.46
CA LEU A 467 -4.52 23.27 20.77
C LEU A 467 -3.49 22.63 21.71
N ILE A 468 -2.25 22.38 21.23
CA ILE A 468 -1.22 21.67 21.98
C ILE A 468 -0.01 22.57 22.16
N HIS A 469 0.27 22.97 23.39
CA HIS A 469 1.30 23.93 23.75
C HIS A 469 2.39 23.24 24.58
N VAL A 470 3.58 23.10 23.99
CA VAL A 470 4.73 22.51 24.66
C VAL A 470 5.61 23.61 25.24
N ARG A 471 5.91 23.52 26.54
CA ARG A 471 6.80 24.46 27.22
C ARG A 471 7.95 23.77 27.93
N LYS A 472 9.09 24.45 27.95
CA LYS A 472 10.27 24.07 28.71
C LYS A 472 10.16 24.58 30.14
N GLU A 473 10.34 23.70 31.10
CA GLU A 473 10.44 24.07 32.52
C GLU A 473 11.73 23.48 33.10
N LYS A 474 12.22 24.04 34.21
CA LYS A 474 13.44 23.55 34.89
C LYS A 474 13.18 23.33 36.36
N LYS A 475 13.60 22.18 36.89
CA LYS A 475 13.54 21.86 38.33
C LYS A 475 14.73 20.98 38.72
N LYS A 476 15.41 21.28 39.83
CA LYS A 476 16.59 20.53 40.30
C LYS A 476 17.66 20.29 39.22
N ASN A 477 17.92 21.31 38.39
CA ASN A 477 18.86 21.26 37.26
C ASN A 477 18.51 20.24 36.16
N LYS A 478 17.25 19.79 36.11
CA LYS A 478 16.67 18.93 35.07
C LYS A 478 15.65 19.70 34.25
N ILE A 479 15.56 19.38 32.96
CA ILE A 479 14.59 19.92 32.02
C ILE A 479 13.33 19.04 32.06
N LEU A 480 12.19 19.65 32.27
CA LEU A 480 10.87 19.02 32.17
C LEU A 480 10.13 19.64 30.98
N ALA A 481 9.33 18.81 30.30
CA ALA A 481 8.40 19.30 29.28
C ALA A 481 6.98 19.28 29.86
N VAL A 482 6.31 20.42 29.83
CA VAL A 482 4.86 20.47 30.13
C VAL A 482 4.12 20.67 28.82
N VAL A 483 3.28 19.72 28.49
CA VAL A 483 2.41 19.74 27.32
C VAL A 483 1.01 20.09 27.80
N PHE A 484 0.63 21.34 27.60
CA PHE A 484 -0.73 21.79 27.85
C PHE A 484 -1.59 21.48 26.62
N VAL A 485 -2.71 20.81 26.84
CA VAL A 485 -3.61 20.34 25.79
C VAL A 485 -4.98 20.95 26.05
N GLU A 486 -5.44 21.77 25.12
CA GLU A 486 -6.79 22.32 25.15
C GLU A 486 -7.80 21.26 24.71
N ARG A 487 -9.05 21.40 25.16
CA ARG A 487 -10.15 20.57 24.66
C ARG A 487 -10.37 20.87 23.17
N SER A 488 -10.43 19.83 22.35
CA SER A 488 -10.85 19.95 20.95
C SER A 488 -12.36 19.91 20.85
N GLU A 489 -12.94 20.80 20.03
CA GLU A 489 -14.36 20.75 19.66
C GLU A 489 -14.64 19.64 18.64
N LYS A 490 -13.60 19.13 17.97
CA LYS A 490 -13.69 18.02 17.00
C LYS A 490 -13.21 16.71 17.63
N PRO A 491 -13.73 15.54 17.20
CA PRO A 491 -13.17 14.25 17.59
C PRO A 491 -11.72 14.12 17.12
N VAL A 492 -10.86 13.60 18.00
CA VAL A 492 -9.44 13.38 17.71
C VAL A 492 -9.13 11.89 17.75
N TYR A 493 -8.35 11.40 16.80
CA TYR A 493 -7.95 10.00 16.73
C TYR A 493 -6.43 9.88 16.80
N LEU A 494 -5.96 8.80 17.43
CA LEU A 494 -4.55 8.44 17.45
C LEU A 494 -4.28 7.32 16.45
N PHE A 495 -3.18 7.44 15.70
CA PHE A 495 -2.63 6.39 14.83
C PHE A 495 -1.34 5.80 15.46
N PRO A 496 -1.42 4.73 16.26
CA PRO A 496 -0.29 4.24 17.05
C PRO A 496 0.86 3.70 16.18
N ILE A 497 2.08 3.87 16.65
CA ILE A 497 3.27 3.29 16.00
C ILE A 497 3.22 1.77 16.12
N GLY A 498 3.45 1.06 15.01
CA GLY A 498 3.45 -0.40 14.93
C GLY A 498 2.10 -1.02 14.54
N LYS A 499 0.99 -0.28 14.59
CA LYS A 499 -0.33 -0.75 14.17
C LYS A 499 -0.77 -0.03 12.89
N LYS A 500 -0.44 -0.59 11.72
CA LYS A 500 -0.78 0.02 10.43
C LYS A 500 -2.30 0.01 10.21
N GLY A 501 -2.88 1.18 9.96
CA GLY A 501 -4.28 1.33 9.55
C GLY A 501 -5.31 1.21 10.67
N THR A 502 -4.92 1.36 11.94
CA THR A 502 -5.87 1.38 13.07
C THR A 502 -5.87 2.76 13.71
N ALA A 503 -6.96 3.51 13.56
CA ALA A 503 -7.21 4.71 14.34
C ALA A 503 -7.90 4.33 15.66
N GLU A 504 -7.43 4.89 16.78
CA GLU A 504 -7.93 4.61 18.12
C GLU A 504 -8.44 5.90 18.77
N PHE A 505 -9.63 5.85 19.37
CA PHE A 505 -10.24 6.98 20.09
C PHE A 505 -10.04 6.81 21.58
N TYR A 506 -9.39 7.78 22.22
CA TYR A 506 -9.09 7.76 23.64
C TYR A 506 -9.84 8.86 24.40
N THR A 507 -10.30 8.57 25.61
CA THR A 507 -10.91 9.55 26.53
C THR A 507 -10.36 9.40 27.95
N ARG A 508 -10.53 10.44 28.77
CA ARG A 508 -10.22 10.45 30.21
C ARG A 508 -11.49 10.19 30.99
N THR A 509 -11.62 8.99 31.57
CA THR A 509 -12.70 8.70 32.54
C THR A 509 -12.24 8.94 33.98
N SER A 510 -10.94 8.79 34.24
CA SER A 510 -10.25 8.89 35.54
C SER A 510 -8.77 9.28 35.33
N ALA A 511 -7.83 8.76 36.11
CA ALA A 511 -6.39 8.88 35.87
C ALA A 511 -5.87 7.97 34.73
N GLY A 512 -6.72 7.12 34.13
CA GLY A 512 -6.38 6.33 32.93
C GLY A 512 -6.79 6.99 31.61
N SER A 513 -6.14 6.59 30.50
CA SER A 513 -6.58 6.90 29.13
C SER A 513 -7.23 5.65 28.52
N ASP A 514 -8.55 5.68 28.36
CA ASP A 514 -9.32 4.51 27.92
C ASP A 514 -9.54 4.53 26.42
N CYS A 515 -9.20 3.42 25.74
CA CYS A 515 -9.57 3.24 24.34
C CYS A 515 -11.05 2.87 24.27
N LEU A 516 -11.87 3.71 23.62
CA LEU A 516 -13.28 3.42 23.43
C LEU A 516 -13.48 2.52 22.21
N SER A 517 -14.44 1.60 22.30
CA SER A 517 -14.95 0.89 21.13
C SER A 517 -15.74 1.85 20.23
N VAL A 518 -15.96 1.50 18.97
CA VAL A 518 -16.71 2.34 18.02
C VAL A 518 -18.07 2.76 18.58
N LYS A 519 -18.83 1.83 19.18
CA LYS A 519 -20.12 2.13 19.79
C LYS A 519 -20.00 3.17 20.92
N LYS A 520 -19.06 2.96 21.85
CA LYS A 520 -18.82 3.88 22.98
C LYS A 520 -18.27 5.24 22.53
N THR A 521 -17.51 5.27 21.44
CA THR A 521 -17.00 6.50 20.83
C THR A 521 -18.16 7.34 20.32
N VAL A 522 -19.08 6.74 19.56
CA VAL A 522 -20.28 7.41 19.07
C VAL A 522 -21.13 7.93 20.24
N ASP A 523 -21.40 7.10 21.24
CA ASP A 523 -22.14 7.51 22.44
C ASP A 523 -21.47 8.69 23.18
N HIS A 524 -20.13 8.67 23.30
CA HIS A 524 -19.33 9.75 23.92
C HIS A 524 -19.41 11.05 23.13
N LEU A 525 -19.33 10.99 21.79
CA LEU A 525 -19.42 12.17 20.93
C LEU A 525 -20.80 12.84 20.99
N TYR A 526 -21.86 12.05 21.14
CA TYR A 526 -23.22 12.56 21.40
C TYR A 526 -23.36 13.20 22.78
N GLN A 527 -22.75 12.62 23.82
CA GLN A 527 -22.86 13.14 25.19
C GLN A 527 -22.02 14.40 25.44
N THR A 528 -21.02 14.66 24.61
CA THR A 528 -20.06 15.76 24.80
C THR A 528 -20.29 16.93 23.84
N ASP A 529 -21.40 16.94 23.09
CA ASP A 529 -21.76 17.97 22.10
C ASP A 529 -20.67 18.25 21.07
N ARG A 530 -19.73 17.30 20.84
CA ARG A 530 -18.69 17.37 19.80
C ARG A 530 -19.26 17.18 18.39
N ILE A 531 -20.56 16.95 18.32
CA ILE A 531 -21.42 17.00 17.15
C ILE A 531 -22.50 18.02 17.50
N ILE A 532 -22.36 19.27 17.04
CA ILE A 532 -23.36 20.32 17.25
C ILE A 532 -24.38 20.30 16.10
N PHE A 533 -25.64 20.00 16.44
CA PHE A 533 -26.80 20.41 15.66
C PHE A 533 -26.91 21.94 15.70
N THR A 534 -26.85 22.63 14.57
CA THR A 534 -27.33 24.02 14.54
C THR A 534 -28.85 24.02 14.49
N ASN A 535 -29.49 23.97 15.67
CA ASN A 535 -30.86 24.44 15.85
C ASN A 535 -30.86 25.98 15.70
N ASN A 536 -30.99 26.48 14.47
CA ASN A 536 -31.38 27.85 14.20
C ASN A 536 -32.74 27.86 13.50
N LEU A 537 -33.79 27.56 14.27
CA LEU A 537 -35.12 28.09 14.01
C LEU A 537 -35.38 29.16 15.07
N THR A 538 -35.04 30.40 14.75
CA THR A 538 -35.63 31.55 15.43
C THR A 538 -37.14 31.45 15.28
N ALA A 539 -37.82 31.19 16.40
CA ALA A 539 -39.27 31.24 16.52
C ALA A 539 -39.76 32.67 16.24
N GLY A 540 -40.04 32.94 14.97
CA GLY A 540 -40.82 34.07 14.52
C GLY A 540 -42.30 33.69 14.50
N LYS A 541 -43.04 34.32 15.39
CA LYS A 541 -44.48 34.66 15.33
C LYS A 541 -45.54 33.61 15.70
N ASN A 542 -46.29 34.07 16.71
CA ASN A 542 -47.74 34.04 16.86
C ASN A 542 -48.38 32.84 17.57
N LYS A 543 -48.66 33.09 18.86
CA LYS A 543 -49.85 32.60 19.56
C LYS A 543 -51.11 32.80 18.71
N PRO A 544 -52.11 31.94 18.95
CA PRO A 544 -53.32 32.45 19.58
C PRO A 544 -53.66 31.68 20.87
N LYS A 545 -54.24 32.41 21.83
CA LYS A 545 -55.10 31.88 22.91
C LYS A 545 -56.56 31.96 22.42
N PRO A 546 -57.52 31.35 23.14
CA PRO A 546 -57.54 30.02 23.74
C PRO A 546 -58.13 28.97 22.79
#